data_AF-A0A0R3R8B8-F1
#
_entry.id   AF-A0A0R3R8B8-F1
#
_cell.length_a   1.000
_cell.length_b   1.000
_cell.length_c   1.000
_cell.angle_alpha   90.00
_cell.angle_beta   90.00
_cell.angle_gamma   90.00
#
_symmetry.space_group_name_H-M   'P 1'
#
loop_
_entity.id
_entity.type
_entity.pdbx_description
1 polymer ?
#
loop_
_entity_poly.entity_id
_entity_poly.type
_entity_poly.pdbx_seq_one_letter_code
_entity_poly.pdbx_strand_id
1 'polypeptide(L)' 'MSRDESQDEVGLIRDDLENAEELVFDFEAYPICDDDKEGLVNMLTQIFLRVDIDVKQMADILVEQSPFGCVYRV' A
#
# COMPACT_ATOMS: atom_id res chain seq x y z
N MET A 1 7.50 -36.13 -23.97
CA MET A 1 6.78 -34.88 -24.30
C MET A 1 6.05 -34.48 -23.04
N SER A 2 6.66 -33.58 -22.27
CA SER A 2 6.14 -33.16 -20.96
C SER A 2 5.10 -32.06 -21.18
N ARG A 3 3.93 -32.26 -20.58
CA ARG A 3 2.74 -31.41 -20.70
C ARG A 3 2.96 -30.14 -19.88
N ASP A 4 2.86 -29.00 -20.54
CA ASP A 4 2.87 -27.66 -19.95
C ASP A 4 1.49 -27.43 -19.30
N GLU A 5 1.44 -27.48 -17.97
CA GLU A 5 0.22 -27.29 -17.14
C GLU A 5 0.22 -25.88 -16.52
N SER A 6 0.13 -24.85 -17.37
CA SER A 6 0.13 -23.44 -16.90
C SER A 6 -1.01 -22.58 -17.46
N GLN A 7 -2.05 -23.16 -18.07
CA GLN A 7 -3.09 -22.41 -18.79
C GLN A 7 -4.49 -22.35 -18.16
N ASP A 8 -4.70 -22.84 -16.93
CA ASP A 8 -6.06 -22.97 -16.37
C ASP A 8 -6.41 -22.03 -15.18
N GLU A 9 -5.65 -20.96 -14.93
CA GLU A 9 -6.00 -20.00 -13.85
C GLU A 9 -6.57 -18.65 -14.33
N VAL A 10 -6.50 -18.33 -15.63
CA VAL A 10 -6.94 -17.02 -16.15
C VAL A 10 -8.47 -16.97 -16.40
N GLY A 11 -9.13 -18.13 -16.45
CA GLY A 11 -10.55 -18.24 -16.80
C GLY A 11 -11.54 -17.99 -15.65
N LEU A 12 -11.13 -18.11 -14.39
CA LEU A 12 -12.04 -18.07 -13.24
C LEU A 12 -12.27 -16.66 -12.67
N ILE A 13 -11.46 -15.67 -13.05
CA ILE A 13 -11.54 -14.31 -12.48
C ILE A 13 -12.53 -13.43 -13.26
N ARG A 14 -12.89 -13.80 -14.49
CA ARG A 14 -13.63 -12.91 -15.40
C ARG A 14 -15.14 -12.84 -15.11
N ASP A 15 -15.76 -13.98 -14.80
CA ASP A 15 -17.23 -14.07 -14.65
C ASP A 15 -17.71 -13.44 -13.32
N ASP A 16 -16.87 -13.46 -12.28
CA ASP A 16 -17.22 -12.87 -10.98
C ASP A 16 -17.04 -11.34 -10.95
N LEU A 17 -16.25 -10.77 -11.87
CA LEU A 17 -16.02 -9.33 -11.94
C LEU A 17 -17.19 -8.59 -12.60
N GLU A 18 -17.89 -9.22 -13.56
CA GLU A 18 -19.06 -8.62 -14.23
C GLU A 18 -20.28 -8.45 -13.31
N ASN A 19 -20.34 -9.22 -12.21
CA ASN A 19 -21.38 -9.13 -11.18
C ASN A 19 -20.90 -8.47 -9.87
N ALA A 20 -19.66 -7.99 -9.82
CA ALA A 20 -19.13 -7.33 -8.63
C ALA A 20 -19.79 -5.96 -8.44
N GLU A 21 -20.15 -5.63 -7.20
CA GLU A 21 -20.65 -4.29 -6.86
C GLU A 21 -19.53 -3.25 -7.03
N GLU A 22 -19.83 -2.15 -7.71
CA GLU A 22 -18.92 -1.01 -7.86
C GLU A 22 -18.79 -0.30 -6.50
N LEU A 23 -17.68 -0.54 -5.81
CA LEU A 23 -17.31 0.16 -4.59
C LEU A 23 -16.63 1.48 -4.94
N VAL A 24 -17.30 2.60 -4.63
CA VAL A 24 -16.72 3.93 -4.74
C VAL A 24 -16.07 4.28 -3.41
N PHE A 25 -14.76 4.51 -3.43
CA PHE A 25 -14.00 4.99 -2.28
C PHE A 25 -13.57 6.43 -2.52
N ASP A 26 -13.94 7.32 -1.61
CA ASP A 26 -13.42 8.68 -1.59
C ASP A 26 -12.10 8.68 -0.84
N PHE A 27 -11.02 9.11 -1.51
CA PHE A 27 -9.72 9.26 -0.88
C PHE A 27 -9.43 10.73 -0.63
N GLU A 28 -9.09 11.06 0.61
CA GLU A 28 -8.75 12.42 1.01
C GLU A 28 -7.28 12.50 1.39
N ALA A 29 -6.62 13.55 0.92
CA ALA A 29 -5.21 13.80 1.19
C ALA A 29 -5.05 14.74 2.39
N TYR A 30 -4.27 14.31 3.38
CA TYR A 30 -4.00 15.06 4.60
C TYR A 30 -2.51 15.32 4.76
N PRO A 31 -2.10 16.47 5.31
CA PRO A 31 -0.73 16.65 5.76
C PRO A 31 -0.35 15.56 6.76
N ILE A 32 0.90 15.12 6.70
CA ILE A 32 1.42 14.12 7.62
C ILE A 32 1.38 14.66 9.06
N CYS A 33 0.91 13.86 10.02
CA CYS A 33 0.93 14.17 11.45
C CYS A 33 1.46 13.01 12.31
N ASP A 34 1.60 13.24 13.62
CA ASP A 34 2.11 12.23 14.56
C ASP A 34 1.27 10.94 14.57
N ASP A 35 -0.05 11.03 14.33
CA ASP A 35 -0.95 9.88 14.29
C ASP A 35 -0.64 8.93 13.10
N ASP A 36 0.08 9.40 12.08
CA ASP A 36 0.46 8.62 10.91
C ASP A 36 1.73 7.78 11.10
N LYS A 37 2.46 7.98 12.21
CA LYS A 37 3.79 7.36 12.42
C LYS A 37 3.75 5.84 12.32
N GLU A 38 2.74 5.19 12.87
CA GLU A 38 2.62 3.73 12.80
C GLU A 38 2.45 3.26 11.35
N GLY A 39 1.58 3.92 10.58
CA GLY A 39 1.38 3.65 9.16
C GLY A 39 2.66 3.87 8.34
N LEU A 40 3.37 4.96 8.60
CA LEU A 40 4.65 5.28 7.96
C LEU A 40 5.72 4.23 8.27
N VAL A 41 5.88 3.82 9.53
CA VAL A 41 6.84 2.77 9.92
C VAL A 41 6.52 1.46 9.21
N ASN A 42 5.24 1.08 9.16
CA ASN A 42 4.81 -0.15 8.49
C ASN A 42 5.09 -0.09 6.99
N MET A 43 4.79 1.04 6.34
CA MET A 43 5.08 1.26 4.91
C MET A 43 6.58 1.24 4.62
N LEU A 44 7.39 1.97 5.39
CA LEU A 44 8.84 2.03 5.21
C LEU A 44 9.50 0.66 5.43
N THR A 45 9.01 -0.11 6.40
CA THR A 45 9.46 -1.49 6.63
C THR A 45 9.20 -2.38 5.41
N GLN A 46 8.04 -2.22 4.77
CA GLN A 46 7.69 -2.97 3.55
C GLN A 46 8.51 -2.52 2.32
N ILE A 47 8.89 -1.25 2.24
CA ILE A 47 9.72 -0.71 1.15
C ILE A 47 11.17 -1.22 1.28
N PHE A 48 11.74 -1.12 2.47
CA PHE A 48 13.17 -1.37 2.67
C PHE A 48 13.52 -2.81 3.04
N LEU A 49 12.53 -3.64 3.40
CA LEU A 49 12.57 -5.09 3.66
C LEU A 49 13.76 -5.60 4.50
N ARG A 50 14.96 -5.68 3.90
CA ARG A 50 16.17 -6.29 4.47
C ARG A 50 17.33 -5.31 4.64
N VAL A 51 17.15 -4.03 4.28
CA VAL A 51 18.16 -3.00 4.50
C VAL A 51 18.07 -2.53 5.94
N ASP A 52 19.21 -2.41 6.60
CA ASP A 52 19.31 -1.86 7.95
C ASP A 52 19.14 -0.33 7.89
N ILE A 53 17.89 0.11 7.99
CA ILE A 53 17.50 1.52 8.02
C ILE A 53 16.70 1.73 9.31
N ASP A 54 16.99 2.82 10.02
CA ASP A 54 16.15 3.25 11.13
C ASP A 54 14.84 3.86 10.60
N VAL A 55 13.90 2.97 10.28
CA VAL A 55 12.57 3.34 9.76
C VAL A 55 11.75 4.16 10.74
N LYS A 56 12.03 4.07 12.05
CA LYS A 56 11.35 4.86 13.09
C LYS A 56 11.83 6.30 13.04
N GLN A 57 13.15 6.50 13.04
CA GLN A 57 13.73 7.83 12.88
C GLN A 57 13.32 8.45 11.54
N MET A 58 13.26 7.65 10.47
CA MET A 58 12.78 8.16 9.18
C MET A 58 11.32 8.60 9.23
N ALA A 59 10.43 7.85 9.90
CA ALA A 59 9.04 8.26 10.10
C ALA A 59 8.94 9.56 10.92
N ASP A 60 9.74 9.71 11.98
CA ASP A 60 9.79 10.95 12.77
C ASP A 60 10.20 12.15 11.90
N ILE A 61 11.25 12.01 11.09
CA ILE A 61 11.69 13.05 10.15
C ILE A 61 10.57 13.43 9.17
N LEU A 62 9.86 12.46 8.61
CA LEU A 62 8.76 12.72 7.67
C LEU A 62 7.62 13.53 8.30
N VAL A 63 7.29 13.26 9.57
CA VAL A 63 6.28 14.03 10.31
C VAL A 63 6.78 15.45 10.59
N GLU A 64 8.03 15.62 10.99
CA GLU A 64 8.65 16.93 11.24
C GLU A 64 8.74 17.81 9.98
N GLN A 65 8.73 17.20 8.80
CA GLN A 65 8.70 17.91 7.52
C GLN A 65 7.29 18.41 7.15
N SER A 66 6.25 18.18 7.95
CA SER A 66 4.91 18.69 7.67
C SER A 66 4.94 20.22 7.42
N PRO A 67 4.30 20.74 6.34
CA PRO A 67 3.31 20.07 5.50
C PRO A 67 3.88 19.45 4.20
N PHE A 68 5.17 19.10 4.13
CA PHE A 68 5.72 18.40 2.97
C PHE A 68 5.26 16.93 2.95
N GLY A 69 4.64 16.53 1.83
CA GLY A 69 4.05 15.21 1.68
C GLY A 69 2.61 15.13 2.20
N CYS A 70 1.97 14.00 1.98
CA CYS A 70 0.60 13.74 2.44
C CYS A 70 0.38 12.24 2.68
N VAL A 71 -0.63 11.93 3.50
CA VAL A 71 -1.22 10.61 3.63
C VAL A 71 -2.60 10.60 2.99
N TYR A 72 -2.97 9.49 2.38
CA TYR A 72 -4.32 9.26 1.86
C TYR A 72 -5.11 8.42 2.86
N ARG A 73 -6.33 8.85 3.16
CA ARG A 73 -7.28 8.11 4.02
C ARG A 73 -8.58 7.92 3.24
N VAL A 74 -9.23 6.78 3.49
CA VAL A 74 -10.56 6.40 3.00
C VAL A 74 -11.58 6.61 4.11
#